data_AF-A0A254QFG1-F1
#
_entry.id   AF-A0A254QFG1-F1
#
_cell.length_a   1.000
_cell.length_b   1.000
_cell.length_c   1.000
_cell.angle_alpha   90.00
_cell.angle_beta   90.00
_cell.angle_gamma   90.00
#
_symmetry.space_group_name_H-M   'P 1'
#
loop_
_entity.id
_entity.type
_entity.pdbx_description
1 polymer ?
#
loop_
_entity_poly.entity_id
_entity_poly.type
_entity_poly.pdbx_seq_one_letter_code
_entity_poly.pdbx_strand_id
1 'polypeptide(L)'
;MKMRLLGLAIVTATLVTAFQNCAPQAHFSGVEIASQSGGNAEAKVIPDMLLETKMNTAIDFQADSSRAPVADKISFIAANSGAALNGKFEVTDKATYKFKYTPNYGFRGNDNVIVVVTDKDSVAIQFTVKVSVGNAFQTFKPALAVRGMGCIQCHAQVASNIVTDFGYQSSYFMGQGSPSPMTWTSGAVYGDHGNSFNTIAMPADKSVIVPKATLPAAIAAATNVSTLGQYIKNQLLASTYSSTVGAAVQEKKSVYIGAPTDANITAAFQMAASERVKYYKDGSDSVALSGLLDQGTFFQNSGELACEGDVAVRGPLLLDNVTIKSRTGCRIYVVGSVFMYGPIKYSNSDANRNLQITSSKSISMGLGNVKKNGSYCNTTDNYAVSPASYGVNSIVNRYSTFWTVPGNFVRASTNPKAFGDSVVAEAALIEAKNGPLYDAVCRSEGRSVEYERIILNAPQIHSRYQGNVSGSVIAEIAIMSLNTFKFTYDSVFDSVPVFPFLDKTTYLDIQD
;
A
#
# COMPACT_ATOMS: atom_id res chain seq x y z
N MET A 1 53.08 29.82 -50.24
CA MET A 1 52.17 30.58 -51.13
C MET A 1 50.74 30.38 -50.63
N LYS A 2 50.14 31.46 -50.11
CA LYS A 2 48.72 31.77 -49.82
C LYS A 2 47.84 30.73 -49.05
N MET A 3 47.40 31.03 -47.81
CA MET A 3 46.19 31.81 -47.39
C MET A 3 44.92 30.90 -47.42
N ARG A 4 44.09 30.70 -46.38
CA ARG A 4 43.24 31.62 -45.56
C ARG A 4 42.75 30.80 -44.33
N LEU A 5 42.80 31.29 -43.09
CA LEU A 5 41.81 32.13 -42.39
C LEU A 5 40.33 31.71 -42.56
N LEU A 6 39.74 31.14 -41.52
CA LEU A 6 38.36 31.43 -41.11
C LEU A 6 38.24 31.23 -39.59
N GLY A 7 38.00 32.33 -38.88
CA GLY A 7 37.69 32.33 -37.46
C GLY A 7 36.21 32.02 -37.23
N LEU A 8 35.93 31.31 -36.15
CA LEU A 8 34.59 31.23 -35.57
C LEU A 8 34.70 31.62 -34.10
N ALA A 9 34.21 32.81 -33.79
CA ALA A 9 34.04 33.29 -32.43
C ALA A 9 32.80 32.61 -31.83
N ILE A 10 32.99 31.83 -30.77
CA ILE A 10 31.90 31.35 -29.91
C ILE A 10 31.88 32.27 -28.70
N VAL A 11 30.85 33.11 -28.64
CA VAL A 11 30.52 33.95 -27.48
C VAL A 11 29.96 33.04 -26.40
N THR A 12 30.70 32.88 -25.31
CA THR A 12 30.22 32.29 -24.06
C THR A 12 29.33 33.30 -23.36
N ALA A 13 28.01 33.12 -23.47
CA ALA A 13 27.04 33.81 -22.62
C ALA A 13 26.95 33.08 -21.28
N THR A 14 27.57 33.66 -20.25
CA THR A 14 27.42 33.28 -18.85
C THR A 14 26.03 33.69 -18.37
N LEU A 15 25.09 32.75 -18.30
CA LEU A 15 23.80 32.97 -17.63
C LEU A 15 23.96 32.59 -16.16
N VAL A 16 24.35 33.57 -15.34
CA VAL A 16 24.25 33.50 -13.88
C VAL A 16 22.86 34.00 -13.50
N THR A 17 21.91 33.09 -13.28
CA THR A 17 20.65 33.44 -12.62
C THR A 17 20.79 33.19 -11.13
N ALA A 18 21.11 34.25 -10.39
CA ALA A 18 20.89 34.33 -8.96
C ALA A 18 19.38 34.47 -8.71
N PHE A 19 18.78 33.56 -7.95
CA PHE A 19 17.47 33.79 -7.34
C PHE A 19 17.69 34.36 -5.95
N GLN A 20 17.61 35.69 -5.85
CA GLN A 20 17.46 36.40 -4.59
C GLN A 20 15.99 36.43 -4.17
N ASN A 21 15.81 36.27 -2.86
CA ASN A 21 14.61 36.50 -2.08
C ASN A 21 13.84 37.75 -2.50
N CYS A 22 12.52 37.64 -2.58
CA CYS A 22 11.61 38.78 -2.48
C CYS A 22 10.39 38.40 -1.63
N ALA A 23 10.42 38.79 -0.37
CA ALA A 23 9.24 39.18 0.38
C ALA A 23 8.98 40.67 0.10
N PRO A 24 7.73 41.14 0.03
CA PRO A 24 7.44 42.55 0.15
C PRO A 24 6.86 42.85 1.53
N GLN A 25 7.64 43.54 2.36
CA GLN A 25 7.09 44.53 3.29
C GLN A 25 6.87 45.82 2.49
N ALA A 26 5.65 46.35 2.52
CA ALA A 26 5.38 47.73 2.14
C ALA A 26 4.72 48.42 3.32
N HIS A 27 5.48 49.32 3.95
CA HIS A 27 4.96 50.40 4.77
C HIS A 27 4.26 51.41 3.84
N PHE A 28 3.00 51.73 4.13
CA PHE A 28 2.39 52.98 3.71
C PHE A 28 1.89 53.73 4.96
N SER A 29 2.45 54.92 5.13
CA SER A 29 2.06 55.93 6.09
C SER A 29 0.85 56.73 5.57
N GLY A 30 -0.17 56.86 6.41
CA GLY A 30 -0.95 58.07 6.64
C GLY A 30 -1.75 58.68 5.49
N VAL A 31 -3.03 58.31 5.41
CA VAL A 31 -4.10 59.25 5.06
C VAL A 31 -5.26 59.02 6.04
N GLU A 32 -5.51 60.01 6.90
CA GLU A 32 -6.78 60.11 7.64
C GLU A 32 -7.91 60.40 6.64
N ILE A 33 -8.87 59.50 6.54
CA ILE A 33 -10.21 59.81 6.02
C ILE A 33 -11.23 59.29 7.03
N ALA A 34 -12.14 60.20 7.38
CA ALA A 34 -13.11 60.15 8.46
C ALA A 34 -13.80 58.79 8.70
N SER A 35 -13.87 58.40 9.98
CA SER A 35 -14.70 57.32 10.48
C SER A 35 -16.19 57.63 10.24
N GLN A 36 -16.77 57.05 9.20
CA GLN A 36 -18.19 56.68 9.23
C GLN A 36 -18.29 55.28 9.84
N SER A 37 -19.05 55.18 10.92
CA SER A 37 -19.42 53.93 11.56
C SER A 37 -20.29 53.08 10.62
N GLY A 38 -19.65 52.18 9.87
CA GLY A 38 -20.30 51.10 9.15
C GLY A 38 -19.59 49.80 9.49
N GLY A 39 -20.27 48.88 10.18
CA GLY A 39 -19.73 47.59 10.54
C GLY A 39 -19.39 46.78 9.29
N ASN A 40 -18.10 46.56 9.05
CA ASN A 40 -17.64 45.60 8.06
C ASN A 40 -17.91 44.20 8.63
N ALA A 41 -19.02 43.59 8.23
CA ALA A 41 -19.26 42.18 8.42
C ALA A 41 -18.13 41.40 7.73
N GLU A 42 -17.33 40.65 8.49
CA GLU A 42 -16.41 39.67 7.92
C GLU A 42 -17.17 38.80 6.91
N ALA A 43 -16.60 38.61 5.73
CA ALA A 43 -17.18 37.74 4.71
C ALA A 43 -17.35 36.34 5.32
N LYS A 44 -18.60 35.92 5.47
CA LYS A 44 -19.00 34.60 5.95
C LYS A 44 -18.53 33.54 4.94
N VAL A 45 -17.47 32.80 5.27
CA VAL A 45 -16.91 31.71 4.45
C VAL A 45 -16.89 30.41 5.25
N ILE A 46 -17.47 29.35 4.67
CA ILE A 46 -17.37 27.98 5.17
C ILE A 46 -16.04 27.39 4.66
N PRO A 47 -15.19 26.80 5.52
CA PRO A 47 -13.97 26.14 5.08
C PRO A 47 -14.28 24.86 4.29
N ASP A 48 -13.36 24.47 3.40
CA ASP A 48 -13.43 23.19 2.70
C ASP A 48 -13.48 22.02 3.69
N MET A 49 -14.24 20.98 3.35
CA MET A 49 -14.41 19.79 4.15
C MET A 49 -13.71 18.59 3.52
N LEU A 50 -13.03 17.81 4.35
CA LEU A 50 -12.46 16.51 3.99
C LEU A 50 -13.22 15.43 4.75
N LEU A 51 -13.85 14.52 4.03
CA LEU A 51 -14.63 13.42 4.58
C LEU A 51 -14.02 12.08 4.19
N GLU A 52 -14.08 11.11 5.08
CA GLU A 52 -13.78 9.73 4.78
C GLU A 52 -15.01 8.86 5.06
N THR A 53 -15.37 7.99 4.14
CA THR A 53 -16.36 6.95 4.39
C THR A 53 -15.91 5.60 3.83
N LYS A 54 -16.57 4.54 4.28
CA LYS A 54 -16.39 3.19 3.74
C LYS A 54 -17.18 3.05 2.45
N MET A 55 -16.78 2.10 1.60
CA MET A 55 -17.57 1.74 0.42
C MET A 55 -18.99 1.34 0.83
N ASN A 56 -19.97 1.71 0.00
CA ASN A 56 -21.40 1.44 0.21
C ASN A 56 -21.96 1.99 1.54
N THR A 57 -21.19 2.80 2.25
CA THR A 57 -21.56 3.33 3.56
C THR A 57 -21.80 4.81 3.41
N ALA A 58 -23.03 5.24 3.66
CA ALA A 58 -23.35 6.65 3.68
C ALA A 58 -22.69 7.33 4.88
N ILE A 59 -22.34 8.60 4.73
CA ILE A 59 -21.84 9.46 5.80
C ILE A 59 -22.70 10.70 5.90
N ASP A 60 -23.13 11.00 7.12
CA ASP A 60 -23.76 12.26 7.46
C ASP A 60 -22.67 13.26 7.88
N PHE A 61 -22.80 14.51 7.45
CA PHE A 61 -21.87 15.58 7.81
C PHE A 61 -22.60 16.91 7.95
N GLN A 62 -21.97 17.86 8.64
CA GLN A 62 -22.56 19.16 8.92
C GLN A 62 -21.54 20.28 8.68
N ALA A 63 -21.92 21.31 7.92
CA ALA A 63 -21.11 22.52 7.75
C ALA A 63 -21.43 23.57 8.82
N ASP A 64 -20.49 24.49 9.09
CA ASP A 64 -20.66 25.54 10.09
C ASP A 64 -21.69 26.58 9.63
N SER A 65 -22.93 26.43 10.10
CA SER A 65 -24.06 27.31 9.78
C SER A 65 -23.87 28.75 10.24
N SER A 66 -23.00 29.01 11.23
CA SER A 66 -22.74 30.38 11.71
C SER A 66 -21.98 31.22 10.68
N ARG A 67 -21.23 30.55 9.80
CA ARG A 67 -20.43 31.13 8.71
C ARG A 67 -21.15 31.11 7.37
N ALA A 68 -22.47 30.94 7.39
CA ALA A 68 -23.31 30.91 6.21
C ALA A 68 -24.45 31.93 6.33
N PRO A 69 -25.03 32.40 5.21
CA PRO A 69 -26.33 33.05 5.25
C PRO A 69 -27.41 32.03 5.65
N VAL A 70 -28.66 32.45 5.83
CA VAL A 70 -29.76 31.48 5.96
C VAL A 70 -30.06 30.94 4.56
N ALA A 71 -29.87 29.64 4.35
CA ALA A 71 -30.03 29.04 3.02
C ALA A 71 -31.48 29.16 2.52
N ASP A 72 -31.66 29.72 1.32
CA ASP A 72 -32.87 29.58 0.50
C ASP A 72 -32.76 28.42 -0.50
N LYS A 73 -31.56 28.18 -1.03
CA LYS A 73 -31.28 27.04 -1.89
C LYS A 73 -29.90 26.46 -1.62
N ILE A 74 -29.78 25.14 -1.73
CA ILE A 74 -28.49 24.45 -1.74
C ILE A 74 -28.42 23.58 -2.99
N SER A 75 -27.29 23.59 -3.68
CA SER A 75 -27.04 22.75 -4.86
C SER A 75 -25.63 22.17 -4.84
N PHE A 76 -25.47 21.05 -5.53
CA PHE A 76 -24.22 20.29 -5.62
C PHE A 76 -23.72 20.32 -7.05
N ILE A 77 -22.48 20.74 -7.26
CA ILE A 77 -21.83 20.81 -8.56
C ILE A 77 -20.57 19.95 -8.49
N ALA A 78 -20.35 19.06 -9.46
CA ALA A 78 -19.07 18.35 -9.53
C ALA A 78 -17.93 19.37 -9.71
N ALA A 79 -16.87 19.27 -8.89
CA ALA A 79 -15.76 20.21 -8.94
C ALA A 79 -15.05 20.20 -10.31
N ASN A 80 -15.10 19.07 -11.01
CA ASN A 80 -14.64 18.94 -12.38
C ASN A 80 -15.85 19.09 -13.32
N SER A 81 -15.91 20.22 -14.02
CA SER A 81 -17.02 20.54 -14.94
C SER A 81 -17.25 19.41 -15.95
N GLY A 82 -18.42 18.78 -15.88
CA GLY A 82 -18.82 17.68 -16.78
C GLY A 82 -18.59 16.26 -16.26
N ALA A 83 -17.92 16.07 -15.11
CA ALA A 83 -17.79 14.76 -14.49
C ALA A 83 -19.05 14.39 -13.68
N ALA A 84 -19.53 13.15 -13.81
CA ALA A 84 -20.54 12.62 -12.89
C ALA A 84 -19.92 12.36 -11.52
N LEU A 85 -20.67 12.65 -10.45
CA LEU A 85 -20.30 12.23 -9.10
C LEU A 85 -20.48 10.72 -8.96
N ASN A 86 -19.58 10.07 -8.24
CA ASN A 86 -19.64 8.63 -7.97
C ASN A 86 -20.40 8.30 -6.68
N GLY A 87 -21.17 9.26 -6.19
CA GLY A 87 -22.07 9.14 -5.08
C GLY A 87 -23.11 10.25 -5.10
N LYS A 88 -24.10 10.11 -4.25
CA LYS A 88 -25.23 11.02 -4.14
C LYS A 88 -25.05 11.91 -2.92
N PHE A 89 -25.07 13.22 -3.14
CA PHE A 89 -25.17 14.21 -2.07
C PHE A 89 -26.63 14.64 -1.88
N GLU A 90 -27.07 14.66 -0.63
CA GLU A 90 -28.43 15.03 -0.23
C GLU A 90 -28.38 16.05 0.91
N VAL A 91 -29.32 16.98 0.92
CA VAL A 91 -29.53 17.88 2.07
C VAL A 91 -30.47 17.16 3.05
N THR A 92 -30.00 16.90 4.27
CA THR A 92 -30.82 16.27 5.32
C THR A 92 -31.45 17.29 6.26
N ASP A 93 -30.80 18.44 6.46
CA ASP A 93 -31.37 19.60 7.15
C ASP A 93 -30.75 20.89 6.62
N LYS A 94 -31.56 21.69 5.94
CA LYS A 94 -31.15 22.96 5.32
C LYS A 94 -30.88 24.06 6.35
N ALA A 95 -31.59 24.07 7.49
CA ALA A 95 -31.45 25.11 8.50
C ALA A 95 -30.14 24.97 9.28
N THR A 96 -29.72 23.73 9.52
CA THR A 96 -28.49 23.41 10.25
C THR A 96 -27.33 22.97 9.36
N TYR A 97 -27.50 23.04 8.03
CA TYR A 97 -26.49 22.63 7.05
C TYR A 97 -26.02 21.18 7.23
N LYS A 98 -26.96 20.27 7.48
CA LYS A 98 -26.69 18.83 7.50
C LYS A 98 -26.91 18.23 6.11
N PHE A 99 -25.97 17.39 5.75
CA PHE A 99 -25.89 16.72 4.48
C PHE A 99 -25.64 15.24 4.68
N LYS A 100 -25.97 14.47 3.64
CA LYS A 100 -25.64 13.07 3.54
C LYS A 100 -24.96 12.81 2.22
N TYR A 101 -23.85 12.09 2.26
CA TYR A 101 -23.22 11.52 1.09
C TYR A 101 -23.41 10.00 1.09
N THR A 102 -23.90 9.44 -0.01
CA THR A 102 -24.02 8.00 -0.21
C THR A 102 -23.21 7.61 -1.44
N PRO A 103 -22.08 6.87 -1.30
CA PRO A 103 -21.34 6.35 -2.44
C PRO A 103 -22.25 5.52 -3.34
N ASN A 104 -22.05 5.58 -4.66
CA ASN A 104 -22.62 4.59 -5.56
C ASN A 104 -22.12 3.20 -5.14
N TYR A 105 -22.95 2.19 -5.36
CA TYR A 105 -22.58 0.83 -4.98
C TYR A 105 -21.27 0.41 -5.66
N GLY A 106 -20.28 -0.02 -4.87
CA GLY A 106 -18.95 -0.41 -5.34
C GLY A 106 -17.95 0.73 -5.51
N PHE A 107 -18.35 2.00 -5.34
CA PHE A 107 -17.43 3.12 -5.53
C PHE A 107 -16.36 3.19 -4.44
N ARG A 108 -15.10 3.32 -4.87
CA ARG A 108 -13.95 3.74 -4.05
C ARG A 108 -13.12 4.75 -4.82
N GLY A 109 -12.56 5.70 -4.11
CA GLY A 109 -11.83 6.81 -4.71
C GLY A 109 -12.31 8.14 -4.15
N ASN A 110 -12.08 9.22 -4.89
CA ASN A 110 -12.47 10.56 -4.45
C ASN A 110 -13.69 11.07 -5.21
N ASP A 111 -14.65 11.60 -4.46
CA ASP A 111 -15.65 12.50 -5.00
C ASP A 111 -15.35 13.92 -4.53
N ASN A 112 -15.35 14.87 -5.47
CA ASN A 112 -15.16 16.28 -5.18
C ASN A 112 -16.40 17.05 -5.62
N VAL A 113 -17.12 17.62 -4.67
CA VAL A 113 -18.32 18.41 -4.92
C VAL A 113 -18.13 19.83 -4.41
N ILE A 114 -18.59 20.80 -5.19
CA ILE A 114 -18.77 22.19 -4.77
C ILE A 114 -20.20 22.32 -4.28
N VAL A 115 -20.36 22.69 -3.02
CA VAL A 115 -21.66 23.01 -2.42
C VAL A 115 -21.91 24.49 -2.60
N VAL A 116 -22.97 24.83 -3.34
CA VAL A 116 -23.40 26.21 -3.55
C VAL A 116 -24.61 26.48 -2.69
N VAL A 117 -24.50 27.47 -1.81
CA VAL A 117 -25.56 27.90 -0.90
C VAL A 117 -26.00 29.30 -1.33
N THR A 118 -27.29 29.48 -1.59
CA THR A 118 -27.87 30.76 -2.01
C THR A 118 -28.92 31.19 -0.99
N ASP A 119 -28.92 32.47 -0.62
CA ASP A 119 -29.94 33.05 0.26
C ASP A 119 -31.14 33.62 -0.53
N LYS A 120 -32.14 34.14 0.20
CA LYS A 120 -33.37 34.71 -0.39
C LYS A 120 -33.11 35.94 -1.27
N ASP A 121 -31.96 36.60 -1.08
CA ASP A 121 -31.54 37.80 -1.81
C ASP A 121 -30.59 37.44 -2.96
N SER A 122 -30.47 36.14 -3.28
CA SER A 122 -29.61 35.58 -4.33
C SER A 122 -28.10 35.74 -4.11
N VAL A 123 -27.68 36.03 -2.88
CA VAL A 123 -26.26 36.02 -2.51
C VAL A 123 -25.83 34.57 -2.33
N ALA A 124 -24.74 34.18 -3.00
CA ALA A 124 -24.23 32.81 -2.97
C ALA A 124 -22.87 32.71 -2.28
N ILE A 125 -22.69 31.67 -1.48
CA ILE A 125 -21.39 31.20 -1.00
C ILE A 125 -21.12 29.79 -1.52
N GLN A 126 -19.84 29.44 -1.61
CA GLN A 126 -19.40 28.13 -2.07
C GLN A 126 -18.32 27.55 -1.16
N PHE A 127 -18.32 26.24 -0.99
CA PHE A 127 -17.23 25.50 -0.35
C PHE A 127 -17.10 24.12 -0.99
N THR A 128 -15.90 23.54 -0.91
CA THR A 128 -15.62 22.22 -1.47
C THR A 128 -15.77 21.14 -0.41
N VAL A 129 -16.44 20.05 -0.76
CA VAL A 129 -16.43 18.80 0.02
C VAL A 129 -15.69 17.76 -0.80
N LYS A 130 -14.58 17.26 -0.25
CA LYS A 130 -13.80 16.17 -0.81
C LYS A 130 -14.07 14.92 0.01
N VAL A 131 -14.60 13.89 -0.61
CA VAL A 131 -14.91 12.62 0.04
C VAL A 131 -13.97 11.55 -0.49
N SER A 132 -13.16 10.97 0.40
CA SER A 132 -12.42 9.75 0.09
C SER A 132 -13.23 8.53 0.54
N VAL A 133 -13.54 7.65 -0.40
CA VAL A 133 -14.29 6.42 -0.15
C VAL A 133 -13.32 5.25 -0.10
N GLY A 134 -13.01 4.80 1.12
CA GLY A 134 -12.35 3.52 1.39
C GLY A 134 -10.96 3.31 0.76
N ASN A 135 -10.18 4.37 0.49
CA ASN A 135 -8.84 4.26 -0.09
C ASN A 135 -7.74 4.85 0.80
N ALA A 136 -7.24 4.04 1.75
CA ALA A 136 -6.14 4.44 2.64
C ALA A 136 -4.83 4.81 1.92
N PHE A 137 -4.68 4.46 0.63
CA PHE A 137 -3.46 4.71 -0.13
C PHE A 137 -3.33 6.14 -0.61
N GLN A 138 -4.42 6.87 -0.85
CA GLN A 138 -4.34 8.22 -1.41
C GLN A 138 -3.62 9.21 -0.48
N THR A 139 -3.84 9.07 0.83
CA THR A 139 -3.24 9.95 1.84
C THR A 139 -1.77 9.59 2.10
N PHE A 140 -1.47 8.29 2.19
CA PHE A 140 -0.19 7.83 2.71
C PHE A 140 0.75 7.28 1.65
N LYS A 141 0.24 6.88 0.48
CA LYS A 141 1.00 6.36 -0.66
C LYS A 141 2.14 5.39 -0.29
N PRO A 142 1.86 4.35 0.52
CA PRO A 142 2.92 3.46 0.97
C PRO A 142 3.31 2.46 -0.12
N ALA A 143 4.60 2.29 -0.37
CA ALA A 143 5.07 1.10 -1.09
C ALA A 143 5.13 -0.13 -0.18
N LEU A 144 5.30 0.11 1.12
CA LEU A 144 5.34 -0.91 2.16
C LEU A 144 4.42 -0.48 3.31
N ALA A 145 3.43 -1.31 3.61
CA ALA A 145 2.67 -1.27 4.86
C ALA A 145 2.90 -2.61 5.56
N VAL A 146 4.02 -2.71 6.26
CA VAL A 146 4.53 -4.00 6.75
C VAL A 146 4.80 -3.92 8.24
N ARG A 147 4.22 -4.87 8.99
CA ARG A 147 4.39 -4.93 10.44
C ARG A 147 5.79 -5.37 10.84
N GLY A 148 6.34 -6.36 10.12
CA GLY A 148 7.68 -6.94 10.30
C GLY A 148 8.33 -7.13 8.96
N MET A 149 9.18 -6.17 8.65
CA MET A 149 9.79 -6.01 7.32
C MET A 149 11.16 -6.66 7.22
N GLY A 150 11.75 -7.06 8.35
CA GLY A 150 12.96 -7.85 8.43
C GLY A 150 14.07 -7.45 7.46
N CYS A 151 14.44 -8.37 6.56
CA CYS A 151 15.53 -8.16 5.60
C CYS A 151 15.32 -6.95 4.66
N ILE A 152 14.08 -6.51 4.44
CA ILE A 152 13.79 -5.34 3.59
C ILE A 152 14.46 -4.09 4.16
N GLN A 153 14.50 -3.93 5.49
CA GLN A 153 15.05 -2.72 6.12
C GLN A 153 16.52 -2.48 5.80
N CYS A 154 17.31 -3.55 5.71
CA CYS A 154 18.75 -3.44 5.53
C CYS A 154 19.18 -3.50 4.06
N HIS A 155 18.33 -4.06 3.19
CA HIS A 155 18.75 -4.46 1.84
C HIS A 155 17.89 -3.87 0.71
N ALA A 156 16.85 -3.10 1.02
CA ALA A 156 16.00 -2.47 0.02
C ALA A 156 16.22 -0.96 -0.08
N GLN A 157 16.00 -0.45 -1.29
CA GLN A 157 15.72 0.94 -1.56
C GLN A 157 14.20 1.14 -1.54
N VAL A 158 13.70 2.06 -0.73
CA VAL A 158 12.26 2.38 -0.68
C VAL A 158 12.10 3.83 -1.08
N ALA A 159 11.72 4.08 -2.32
CA ALA A 159 11.51 5.43 -2.83
C ALA A 159 10.04 5.87 -2.66
N SER A 160 9.47 5.63 -1.48
CA SER A 160 8.07 5.91 -1.13
C SER A 160 7.88 5.90 0.38
N ASN A 161 6.67 6.23 0.84
CA ASN A 161 6.36 6.16 2.25
C ASN A 161 6.32 4.71 2.73
N ILE A 162 6.63 4.54 4.02
CA ILE A 162 6.59 3.26 4.73
C ILE A 162 5.58 3.40 5.86
N VAL A 163 4.70 2.43 6.03
CA VAL A 163 3.83 2.30 7.20
C VAL A 163 4.28 1.07 7.97
N THR A 164 4.52 1.21 9.27
CA THR A 164 4.85 0.09 10.17
C THR A 164 4.34 0.36 11.58
N ASP A 165 4.03 -0.71 12.30
CA ASP A 165 3.64 -0.65 13.70
C ASP A 165 4.57 -1.47 14.62
N PHE A 166 5.57 -2.17 14.09
CA PHE A 166 6.50 -3.02 14.85
C PHE A 166 5.83 -3.97 15.85
N GLY A 167 4.64 -4.51 15.53
CA GLY A 167 3.94 -5.36 16.47
C GLY A 167 3.10 -4.60 17.50
N TYR A 168 2.87 -3.28 17.34
CA TYR A 168 2.12 -2.48 18.31
C TYR A 168 0.73 -3.08 18.60
N GLN A 169 0.34 -3.07 19.88
CA GLN A 169 -0.84 -3.79 20.42
C GLN A 169 -0.78 -5.33 20.33
N SER A 170 0.39 -5.92 20.09
CA SER A 170 0.62 -7.34 20.34
C SER A 170 1.66 -7.53 21.45
N SER A 171 1.72 -8.74 22.01
CA SER A 171 2.80 -9.16 22.90
C SER A 171 4.19 -9.10 22.24
N TYR A 172 4.22 -8.96 20.90
CA TYR A 172 5.42 -8.89 20.07
C TYR A 172 5.89 -7.49 19.75
N PHE A 173 5.27 -6.45 20.33
CA PHE A 173 5.66 -5.08 20.06
C PHE A 173 7.16 -4.88 20.31
N MET A 174 7.89 -4.42 19.29
CA MET A 174 9.34 -4.26 19.32
C MET A 174 10.08 -5.54 19.75
N GLY A 175 9.61 -6.71 19.32
CA GLY A 175 10.26 -8.00 19.58
C GLY A 175 10.11 -8.51 21.01
N GLN A 176 9.25 -7.88 21.83
CA GLN A 176 8.86 -8.44 23.13
C GLN A 176 8.19 -9.80 22.96
N GLY A 177 8.20 -10.66 23.98
CA GLY A 177 7.47 -11.95 23.93
C GLY A 177 7.92 -12.95 22.85
N SER A 178 8.87 -12.58 21.98
CA SER A 178 9.45 -13.46 20.99
C SER A 178 10.27 -14.54 21.69
N PRO A 179 10.24 -15.80 21.25
CA PRO A 179 11.03 -16.81 21.92
C PRO A 179 12.50 -16.64 21.61
N SER A 180 13.29 -17.00 22.61
CA SER A 180 14.73 -17.01 22.55
C SER A 180 15.24 -17.74 21.30
N PRO A 181 16.18 -17.15 20.53
CA PRO A 181 16.99 -15.98 20.85
C PRO A 181 16.52 -14.67 20.18
N MET A 182 15.29 -14.59 19.67
CA MET A 182 14.84 -13.40 18.92
C MET A 182 14.60 -12.22 19.88
N THR A 183 15.41 -11.16 19.72
CA THR A 183 15.35 -9.90 20.48
C THR A 183 14.84 -8.76 19.61
N TRP A 184 14.68 -7.57 20.22
CA TRP A 184 14.39 -6.31 19.51
C TRP A 184 15.49 -5.84 18.53
N THR A 185 16.62 -6.53 18.48
CA THR A 185 17.72 -6.31 17.53
C THR A 185 17.78 -7.38 16.43
N SER A 186 16.82 -8.31 16.41
CA SER A 186 16.75 -9.42 15.46
C SER A 186 15.92 -9.08 14.23
N GLY A 187 16.23 -9.65 13.08
CA GLY A 187 15.59 -9.29 11.81
C GLY A 187 14.14 -9.69 11.57
N ALA A 188 13.34 -10.00 12.60
CA ALA A 188 11.85 -9.93 12.70
C ALA A 188 11.24 -11.02 13.62
N VAL A 189 9.90 -11.12 13.61
CA VAL A 189 8.93 -11.03 14.74
C VAL A 189 9.09 -9.75 15.56
N TYR A 190 9.06 -8.67 14.79
CA TYR A 190 8.74 -7.29 15.16
C TYR A 190 9.68 -6.58 16.11
N GLY A 191 10.83 -7.18 16.37
CA GLY A 191 12.02 -6.55 16.90
C GLY A 191 12.98 -6.09 15.82
N ASP A 192 12.46 -5.54 14.73
CA ASP A 192 13.09 -5.49 13.41
C ASP A 192 14.46 -4.77 13.40
N HIS A 193 15.51 -5.59 13.58
CA HIS A 193 16.96 -5.38 13.44
C HIS A 193 17.62 -4.18 14.16
N GLY A 194 16.99 -3.52 15.14
CA GLY A 194 17.58 -2.51 16.05
C GLY A 194 18.12 -1.22 15.39
N ASN A 195 19.08 -1.36 14.48
CA ASN A 195 19.69 -0.28 13.70
C ASN A 195 19.14 -0.18 12.27
N SER A 196 18.26 -1.07 11.83
CA SER A 196 17.93 -1.32 10.42
C SER A 196 17.47 -0.09 9.61
N PHE A 197 16.76 0.84 10.24
CA PHE A 197 16.33 2.08 9.58
C PHE A 197 17.48 3.05 9.29
N ASN A 198 18.66 2.84 9.87
CA ASN A 198 19.86 3.58 9.47
C ASN A 198 20.48 3.02 8.17
N THR A 199 20.16 1.79 7.78
CA THR A 199 20.65 1.13 6.56
C THR A 199 19.68 1.13 5.40
N ILE A 200 18.44 1.60 5.58
CA ILE A 200 17.48 1.72 4.50
C ILE A 200 17.82 2.92 3.61
N ALA A 201 17.76 2.74 2.28
CA ALA A 201 17.89 3.84 1.35
C ALA A 201 16.50 4.43 1.03
N MET A 202 16.19 5.59 1.59
CA MET A 202 14.92 6.28 1.42
C MET A 202 15.15 7.76 1.03
N PRO A 203 14.33 8.38 0.16
CA PRO A 203 14.42 9.80 -0.14
C PRO A 203 13.93 10.70 1.00
N ALA A 204 14.49 11.91 1.10
CA ALA A 204 14.20 12.87 2.17
C ALA A 204 12.76 13.41 2.14
N ASP A 205 12.12 13.42 0.97
CA ASP A 205 10.73 13.85 0.80
C ASP A 205 9.70 12.76 1.18
N LYS A 206 10.16 11.60 1.68
CA LYS A 206 9.32 10.48 2.12
C LYS A 206 9.24 10.38 3.64
N SER A 207 8.26 9.63 4.10
CA SER A 207 7.93 9.49 5.52
C SER A 207 7.85 8.02 5.96
N VAL A 208 8.32 7.77 7.19
CA VAL A 208 7.94 6.58 7.96
C VAL A 208 6.74 6.93 8.84
N ILE A 209 5.63 6.21 8.67
CA ILE A 209 4.37 6.42 9.37
C ILE A 209 4.24 5.33 10.43
N VAL A 210 4.09 5.76 11.69
CA VAL A 210 4.05 4.87 12.87
C VAL A 210 2.93 5.27 13.83
N PRO A 211 2.44 4.35 14.68
CA PRO A 211 1.51 4.73 15.73
C PRO A 211 2.21 5.54 16.82
N LYS A 212 1.46 6.45 17.46
CA LYS A 212 1.85 7.09 18.73
C LYS A 212 1.95 6.00 19.80
N ALA A 213 3.17 5.62 20.14
CA ALA A 213 3.44 4.53 21.05
C ALA A 213 4.63 4.82 21.97
N THR A 214 4.48 4.47 23.25
CA THR A 214 5.59 4.42 24.21
C THR A 214 6.38 3.14 23.99
N LEU A 215 7.71 3.24 23.94
CA LEU A 215 8.58 2.08 23.80
C LEU A 215 8.56 1.19 25.05
N PRO A 216 8.77 -0.12 24.89
CA PRO A 216 9.05 -1.00 26.01
C PRO A 216 10.22 -0.52 26.87
N ALA A 217 10.13 -0.67 28.19
CA ALA A 217 11.12 -0.14 29.14
C ALA A 217 12.57 -0.57 28.85
N ALA A 218 12.77 -1.84 28.48
CA ALA A 218 14.10 -2.36 28.14
C ALA A 218 14.71 -1.66 26.90
N ILE A 219 13.88 -1.32 25.92
CA ILE A 219 14.31 -0.66 24.68
C ILE A 219 14.50 0.82 24.93
N ALA A 220 13.60 1.44 25.70
CA ALA A 220 13.73 2.83 26.09
C ALA A 220 15.04 3.08 26.87
N ALA A 221 15.39 2.17 27.78
CA ALA A 221 16.67 2.21 28.49
C ALA A 221 17.88 2.02 27.55
N ALA A 222 17.80 1.06 26.61
CA ALA A 222 18.89 0.78 25.68
C ALA A 222 19.13 1.90 24.64
N THR A 223 18.10 2.65 24.29
CA THR A 223 18.12 3.65 23.21
C THR A 223 18.07 5.09 23.72
N ASN A 224 17.86 5.29 25.02
CA ASN A 224 17.67 6.58 25.68
C ASN A 224 16.56 7.44 25.05
N VAL A 225 15.49 6.80 24.58
CA VAL A 225 14.28 7.44 24.02
C VAL A 225 13.02 6.73 24.49
N SER A 226 11.91 7.46 24.69
CA SER A 226 10.69 6.89 25.28
C SER A 226 9.57 6.60 24.28
N THR A 227 9.63 7.15 23.06
CA THR A 227 8.56 6.99 22.05
C THR A 227 9.06 6.31 20.78
N LEU A 228 8.17 5.60 20.10
CA LEU A 228 8.47 4.95 18.82
C LEU A 228 8.85 5.97 17.75
N GLY A 229 8.13 7.09 17.64
CA GLY A 229 8.44 8.15 16.68
C GLY A 229 9.85 8.71 16.85
N GLN A 230 10.27 8.99 18.08
CA GLN A 230 11.62 9.51 18.36
C GLN A 230 12.70 8.46 18.08
N TYR A 231 12.44 7.19 18.38
CA TYR A 231 13.35 6.10 18.03
C TYR A 231 13.59 6.00 16.53
N ILE A 232 12.53 5.98 15.72
CA ILE A 232 12.67 5.92 14.26
C ILE A 232 13.39 7.16 13.72
N LYS A 233 13.06 8.35 14.24
CA LYS A 233 13.75 9.59 13.87
C LYS A 233 15.26 9.50 14.13
N ASN A 234 15.66 8.98 15.29
CA ASN A 234 17.08 8.79 15.61
C ASN A 234 17.75 7.79 14.67
N GLN A 235 17.07 6.70 14.29
CA GLN A 235 17.60 5.72 13.34
C GLN A 235 17.81 6.33 11.95
N LEU A 236 16.85 7.11 11.44
CA LEU A 236 16.98 7.79 10.15
C LEU A 236 18.13 8.82 10.16
N LEU A 237 18.26 9.59 11.23
CA LEU A 237 19.36 10.57 11.40
C LEU A 237 20.74 9.90 11.49
N ALA A 238 20.81 8.66 11.99
CA ALA A 238 22.04 7.88 12.06
C ALA A 238 22.39 7.19 10.73
N SER A 239 21.60 7.37 9.66
CA SER A 239 21.83 6.72 8.39
C SER A 239 23.11 7.19 7.70
N THR A 240 23.80 6.27 7.03
CA THR A 240 24.93 6.59 6.14
C THR A 240 24.47 7.14 4.80
N TYR A 241 23.18 7.01 4.45
CA TYR A 241 22.60 7.56 3.24
C TYR A 241 22.10 8.98 3.49
N SER A 242 22.72 9.98 2.86
CA SER A 242 22.32 11.38 2.98
C SER A 242 20.85 11.63 2.58
N SER A 243 20.33 10.84 1.64
CA SER A 243 18.92 10.89 1.25
C SER A 243 17.99 10.47 2.41
N THR A 244 18.40 9.52 3.23
CA THR A 244 17.58 8.96 4.32
C THR A 244 17.53 9.88 5.54
N VAL A 245 18.61 10.62 5.82
CA VAL A 245 18.70 11.54 6.97
C VAL A 245 17.59 12.60 6.96
N GLY A 246 17.13 13.03 5.77
CA GLY A 246 16.08 14.02 5.62
C GLY A 246 14.65 13.49 5.70
N ALA A 247 14.48 12.16 5.77
CA ALA A 247 13.15 11.55 5.80
C ALA A 247 12.37 11.93 7.06
N ALA A 248 11.07 12.15 6.91
CA ALA A 248 10.19 12.50 8.03
C ALA A 248 9.69 11.26 8.78
N VAL A 249 9.30 11.47 10.03
CA VAL A 249 8.51 10.50 10.81
C VAL A 249 7.16 11.13 11.09
N GLN A 250 6.09 10.42 10.74
CA GLN A 250 4.72 10.83 10.99
C GLN A 250 4.10 9.91 12.04
N GLU A 251 3.71 10.49 13.18
CA GLU A 251 3.01 9.75 14.23
C GLU A 251 1.50 9.87 14.08
N LYS A 252 0.81 8.74 14.09
CA LYS A 252 -0.64 8.62 13.91
C LYS A 252 -1.29 8.08 15.17
N LYS A 253 -2.53 8.49 15.48
CA LYS A 253 -3.28 7.99 16.65
C LYS A 253 -3.38 6.47 16.64
N SER A 254 -3.62 5.87 15.47
CA SER A 254 -3.55 4.43 15.30
C SER A 254 -3.03 4.05 13.92
N VAL A 255 -2.35 2.90 13.88
CA VAL A 255 -1.92 2.22 12.65
C VAL A 255 -2.28 0.75 12.82
N TYR A 256 -3.05 0.22 11.87
CA TYR A 256 -3.38 -1.18 11.75
C TYR A 256 -2.85 -1.70 10.43
N ILE A 257 -2.06 -2.76 10.49
CA ILE A 257 -1.60 -3.53 9.33
C ILE A 257 -2.05 -4.97 9.55
N GLY A 258 -2.73 -5.54 8.56
CA GLY A 258 -3.28 -6.88 8.60
C GLY A 258 -3.59 -7.45 7.23
N ALA A 259 -4.37 -8.52 7.23
CA ALA A 259 -4.85 -9.19 6.03
C ALA A 259 -6.16 -9.92 6.35
N PRO A 260 -7.00 -10.22 5.35
CA PRO A 260 -8.28 -10.87 5.60
C PRO A 260 -8.12 -12.30 6.12
N THR A 261 -9.12 -12.76 6.84
CA THR A 261 -9.32 -14.19 7.10
C THR A 261 -10.17 -14.84 6.01
N ASP A 262 -10.22 -16.16 5.98
CA ASP A 262 -11.16 -16.93 5.13
C ASP A 262 -12.61 -16.43 5.30
N ALA A 263 -13.02 -16.15 6.55
CA ALA A 263 -14.33 -15.65 6.87
C ALA A 263 -14.58 -14.24 6.30
N ASN A 264 -13.58 -13.36 6.34
CA ASN A 264 -13.72 -12.02 5.76
C ASN A 264 -14.00 -12.09 4.26
N ILE A 265 -13.24 -12.89 3.51
CA ILE A 265 -13.40 -13.02 2.05
C ILE A 265 -14.74 -13.68 1.72
N THR A 266 -15.04 -14.83 2.33
CA THR A 266 -16.27 -15.58 2.03
C THR A 266 -17.53 -14.79 2.39
N ALA A 267 -17.54 -14.05 3.50
CA ALA A 267 -18.65 -13.20 3.88
C ALA A 267 -18.80 -12.00 2.94
N ALA A 268 -17.71 -11.33 2.58
CA ALA A 268 -17.73 -10.18 1.67
C ALA A 268 -18.32 -10.53 0.30
N PHE A 269 -18.01 -11.73 -0.20
CA PHE A 269 -18.52 -12.22 -1.47
C PHE A 269 -19.82 -13.02 -1.33
N GLN A 270 -20.34 -13.26 -0.12
CA GLN A 270 -21.48 -14.14 0.13
C GLN A 270 -21.31 -15.50 -0.57
N MET A 271 -20.13 -16.12 -0.41
CA MET A 271 -19.81 -17.37 -1.07
C MET A 271 -20.50 -18.54 -0.37
N ALA A 272 -21.22 -19.36 -1.13
CA ALA A 272 -21.71 -20.64 -0.60
C ALA A 272 -20.52 -21.55 -0.22
N ALA A 273 -20.75 -22.52 0.66
CA ALA A 273 -19.70 -23.46 1.08
C ALA A 273 -19.16 -24.30 -0.10
N SER A 274 -20.03 -24.65 -1.06
CA SER A 274 -19.67 -25.38 -2.29
C SER A 274 -19.11 -24.48 -3.40
N GLU A 275 -19.29 -23.16 -3.29
CA GLU A 275 -18.81 -22.21 -4.29
C GLU A 275 -17.30 -22.03 -4.16
N ARG A 276 -16.59 -22.32 -5.25
CA ARG A 276 -15.13 -22.22 -5.32
C ARG A 276 -14.64 -20.96 -6.01
N VAL A 277 -15.45 -20.33 -6.86
CA VAL A 277 -15.11 -19.09 -7.54
C VAL A 277 -16.34 -18.19 -7.62
N LYS A 278 -16.14 -16.90 -7.38
CA LYS A 278 -17.17 -15.87 -7.57
C LYS A 278 -16.55 -14.66 -8.23
N TYR A 279 -17.25 -14.08 -9.21
CA TYR A 279 -16.74 -12.95 -9.98
C TYR A 279 -17.78 -11.82 -10.06
N TYR A 280 -17.34 -10.62 -9.71
CA TYR A 280 -18.08 -9.38 -9.88
C TYR A 280 -17.33 -8.47 -10.84
N LYS A 281 -18.00 -8.10 -11.94
CA LYS A 281 -17.47 -7.15 -12.91
C LYS A 281 -17.48 -5.72 -12.37
N ASP A 282 -16.53 -4.90 -12.79
CA ASP A 282 -16.56 -3.45 -12.56
C ASP A 282 -17.75 -2.77 -13.24
N GLY A 283 -18.07 -3.20 -14.46
CA GLY A 283 -19.15 -2.64 -15.27
C GLY A 283 -19.76 -3.66 -16.24
N SER A 284 -20.86 -3.27 -16.88
CA SER A 284 -21.55 -4.14 -17.85
C SER A 284 -20.70 -4.44 -19.10
N ASP A 285 -19.84 -3.49 -19.49
CA ASP A 285 -18.89 -3.61 -20.60
C ASP A 285 -17.57 -4.27 -20.19
N SER A 286 -17.39 -4.64 -18.92
CA SER A 286 -16.16 -5.25 -18.44
C SER A 286 -15.92 -6.65 -19.04
N VAL A 287 -14.65 -6.99 -19.25
CA VAL A 287 -14.26 -8.31 -19.79
C VAL A 287 -14.83 -9.42 -18.90
N ALA A 288 -15.26 -10.53 -19.51
CA ALA A 288 -15.63 -11.71 -18.73
C ALA A 288 -14.37 -12.36 -18.13
N LEU A 289 -14.50 -12.90 -16.91
CA LEU A 289 -13.44 -13.70 -16.31
C LEU A 289 -13.12 -14.89 -17.21
N SER A 290 -11.86 -14.99 -17.64
CA SER A 290 -11.38 -16.13 -18.42
C SER A 290 -9.90 -16.37 -18.16
N GLY A 291 -9.47 -17.60 -18.40
CA GLY A 291 -8.08 -18.02 -18.17
C GLY A 291 -7.75 -18.39 -16.73
N LEU A 292 -8.71 -18.33 -15.81
CA LEU A 292 -8.60 -18.92 -14.47
C LEU A 292 -9.18 -20.34 -14.49
N LEU A 293 -8.34 -21.34 -14.27
CA LEU A 293 -8.68 -22.75 -14.34
C LEU A 293 -8.80 -23.36 -12.94
N ASP A 294 -9.97 -23.91 -12.61
CA ASP A 294 -10.15 -24.73 -11.41
C ASP A 294 -9.57 -26.13 -11.63
N GLN A 295 -8.56 -26.48 -10.85
CA GLN A 295 -7.89 -27.78 -10.90
C GLN A 295 -8.50 -28.81 -9.94
N GLY A 296 -9.59 -28.45 -9.24
CA GLY A 296 -10.28 -29.27 -8.25
C GLY A 296 -9.72 -29.12 -6.83
N THR A 297 -8.41 -28.93 -6.69
CA THR A 297 -7.75 -28.70 -5.38
C THR A 297 -7.09 -27.33 -5.26
N PHE A 298 -6.84 -26.66 -6.38
CA PHE A 298 -6.27 -25.31 -6.47
C PHE A 298 -6.74 -24.64 -7.77
N PHE A 299 -6.42 -23.37 -7.95
CA PHE A 299 -6.65 -22.60 -9.17
C PHE A 299 -5.34 -22.28 -9.86
N GLN A 300 -5.32 -22.21 -11.19
CA GLN A 300 -4.16 -21.74 -11.94
C GLN A 300 -4.53 -20.93 -13.17
N ASN A 301 -3.66 -20.02 -13.62
CA ASN A 301 -3.86 -19.33 -14.89
C ASN A 301 -3.54 -20.24 -16.10
N SER A 302 -4.19 -19.98 -17.24
CA SER A 302 -3.92 -20.66 -18.52
C SER A 302 -2.92 -19.91 -19.41
N GLY A 303 -2.09 -19.03 -18.84
CA GLY A 303 -1.29 -18.05 -19.57
C GLY A 303 -1.86 -16.64 -19.45
N GLU A 304 -2.82 -16.27 -20.31
CA GLU A 304 -3.57 -15.00 -20.18
C GLU A 304 -4.76 -15.15 -19.21
N LEU A 305 -4.89 -14.22 -18.27
CA LEU A 305 -6.01 -14.08 -17.33
C LEU A 305 -6.72 -12.76 -17.64
N ALA A 306 -7.93 -12.83 -18.19
CA ALA A 306 -8.76 -11.67 -18.43
C ALA A 306 -9.71 -11.44 -17.26
N CYS A 307 -9.68 -10.24 -16.69
CA CYS A 307 -10.39 -9.92 -15.46
C CYS A 307 -10.48 -8.40 -15.27
N GLU A 308 -11.69 -7.87 -15.18
CA GLU A 308 -11.99 -6.47 -14.86
C GLU A 308 -13.00 -6.44 -13.73
N GLY A 309 -12.53 -6.33 -12.49
CA GLY A 309 -13.36 -6.44 -11.31
C GLY A 309 -12.75 -7.31 -10.22
N ASP A 310 -13.62 -7.96 -9.44
CA ASP A 310 -13.27 -8.71 -8.24
C ASP A 310 -13.56 -10.21 -8.38
N VAL A 311 -12.52 -11.03 -8.21
CA VAL A 311 -12.59 -12.49 -8.27
C VAL A 311 -12.26 -13.04 -6.89
N ALA A 312 -13.21 -13.71 -6.25
CA ALA A 312 -12.93 -14.52 -5.06
C ALA A 312 -12.74 -15.98 -5.45
N VAL A 313 -11.71 -16.62 -4.90
CA VAL A 313 -11.44 -18.05 -5.07
C VAL A 313 -11.30 -18.75 -3.71
N ARG A 314 -11.82 -19.98 -3.63
CA ARG A 314 -11.70 -20.85 -2.47
C ARG A 314 -10.74 -21.99 -2.78
N GLY A 315 -9.52 -21.82 -2.32
CA GLY A 315 -8.41 -22.75 -2.53
C GLY A 315 -7.14 -22.02 -2.94
N PRO A 316 -6.00 -22.71 -2.94
CA PRO A 316 -4.71 -22.12 -3.33
C PRO A 316 -4.75 -21.62 -4.77
N LEU A 317 -3.98 -20.58 -5.06
CA LEU A 317 -3.85 -20.01 -6.40
C LEU A 317 -2.40 -20.08 -6.88
N LEU A 318 -2.17 -20.70 -8.04
CA LEU A 318 -0.92 -20.64 -8.77
C LEU A 318 -1.02 -19.61 -9.89
N LEU A 319 -0.17 -18.59 -9.85
CA LEU A 319 0.07 -17.69 -10.98
C LEU A 319 1.46 -17.98 -11.55
N ASP A 320 1.54 -18.60 -12.72
CA ASP A 320 2.80 -18.90 -13.40
C ASP A 320 2.85 -18.14 -14.74
N ASN A 321 3.82 -17.23 -14.86
CA ASN A 321 4.06 -16.41 -16.05
C ASN A 321 2.79 -15.74 -16.61
N VAL A 322 1.95 -15.22 -15.72
CA VAL A 322 0.61 -14.73 -16.08
C VAL A 322 0.66 -13.44 -16.88
N THR A 323 -0.17 -13.36 -17.92
CA THR A 323 -0.49 -12.12 -18.64
C THR A 323 -1.87 -11.64 -18.23
N ILE A 324 -1.99 -10.44 -17.68
CA ILE A 324 -3.25 -9.85 -17.24
C ILE A 324 -3.86 -9.01 -18.35
N LYS A 325 -5.12 -9.28 -18.68
CA LYS A 325 -5.93 -8.47 -19.59
C LYS A 325 -7.00 -7.72 -18.80
N SER A 326 -6.78 -6.42 -18.58
CA SER A 326 -7.68 -5.60 -17.74
C SER A 326 -7.52 -4.11 -18.01
N ARG A 327 -8.62 -3.37 -18.26
CA ARG A 327 -8.60 -1.90 -18.38
C ARG A 327 -8.61 -1.21 -17.00
N THR A 328 -9.36 -1.75 -16.06
CA THR A 328 -9.68 -1.12 -14.75
C THR A 328 -9.00 -1.78 -13.56
N GLY A 329 -8.44 -2.98 -13.75
CA GLY A 329 -7.77 -3.76 -12.72
C GLY A 329 -8.39 -5.15 -12.53
N CYS A 330 -7.54 -6.12 -12.19
CA CYS A 330 -7.98 -7.42 -11.70
C CYS A 330 -7.69 -7.54 -10.21
N ARG A 331 -8.72 -7.82 -9.41
CA ARG A 331 -8.61 -7.88 -7.95
C ARG A 331 -8.98 -9.29 -7.49
N ILE A 332 -8.00 -10.03 -7.00
CA ILE A 332 -8.14 -11.45 -6.67
C ILE A 332 -8.10 -11.64 -5.15
N TYR A 333 -9.12 -12.29 -4.60
CA TYR A 333 -9.30 -12.54 -3.17
C TYR A 333 -9.24 -14.05 -2.94
N VAL A 334 -8.21 -14.50 -2.25
CA VAL A 334 -7.87 -15.91 -2.15
C VAL A 334 -8.11 -16.41 -0.73
N VAL A 335 -9.05 -17.34 -0.57
CA VAL A 335 -9.20 -18.15 0.63
C VAL A 335 -8.20 -19.31 0.54
N GLY A 336 -6.98 -19.08 1.05
CA GLY A 336 -5.83 -19.96 0.87
C GLY A 336 -4.56 -19.17 0.54
N SER A 337 -3.48 -19.86 0.16
CA SER A 337 -2.21 -19.26 -0.26
C SER A 337 -2.14 -18.98 -1.76
N VAL A 338 -1.30 -18.02 -2.14
CA VAL A 338 -0.97 -17.70 -3.52
C VAL A 338 0.49 -18.02 -3.77
N PHE A 339 0.75 -18.73 -4.86
CA PHE A 339 2.08 -19.07 -5.34
C PHE A 339 2.30 -18.37 -6.67
N MET A 340 3.30 -17.50 -6.75
CA MET A 340 3.58 -16.69 -7.92
C MET A 340 4.95 -17.03 -8.49
N TYR A 341 5.02 -17.34 -9.78
CA TYR A 341 6.25 -17.62 -10.47
C TYR A 341 6.34 -16.86 -11.79
N GLY A 342 7.52 -16.32 -12.05
CA GLY A 342 7.82 -15.54 -13.25
C GLY A 342 7.25 -14.11 -13.19
N PRO A 343 7.44 -13.36 -14.28
CA PRO A 343 6.88 -12.03 -14.44
C PRO A 343 5.35 -12.04 -14.54
N ILE A 344 4.76 -10.93 -14.12
CA ILE A 344 3.39 -10.55 -14.48
C ILE A 344 3.49 -9.60 -15.66
N LYS A 345 2.79 -9.92 -16.74
CA LYS A 345 2.69 -9.07 -17.94
C LYS A 345 1.30 -8.48 -18.04
N TYR A 346 1.14 -7.38 -18.76
CA TYR A 346 -0.16 -6.84 -19.13
C TYR A 346 -0.32 -6.90 -20.65
N SER A 347 -1.46 -7.38 -21.16
CA SER A 347 -1.69 -7.45 -22.61
C SER A 347 -2.21 -6.16 -23.24
N ASN A 348 -2.56 -5.17 -22.41
CA ASN A 348 -2.99 -3.84 -22.84
C ASN A 348 -2.13 -2.74 -22.19
N SER A 349 -2.30 -1.51 -22.68
CA SER A 349 -1.59 -0.32 -22.21
C SER A 349 -2.47 0.65 -21.43
N ASP A 350 -3.66 0.22 -21.00
CA ASP A 350 -4.60 1.06 -20.25
C ASP A 350 -3.94 1.68 -19.01
N ALA A 351 -4.21 2.97 -18.79
CA ALA A 351 -3.58 3.72 -17.70
C ALA A 351 -3.97 3.17 -16.31
N ASN A 352 -5.17 2.59 -16.21
CA ASN A 352 -5.74 2.07 -14.96
C ASN A 352 -5.52 0.55 -14.79
N ARG A 353 -4.83 -0.13 -15.71
CA ARG A 353 -4.53 -1.56 -15.55
C ARG A 353 -3.68 -1.78 -14.29
N ASN A 354 -4.05 -2.79 -13.52
CA ASN A 354 -3.37 -3.18 -12.29
C ASN A 354 -3.75 -4.62 -11.90
N LEU A 355 -2.96 -5.22 -11.01
CA LEU A 355 -3.27 -6.50 -10.38
C LEU A 355 -3.23 -6.31 -8.86
N GLN A 356 -4.30 -6.68 -8.19
CA GLN A 356 -4.36 -6.68 -6.73
C GLN A 356 -4.65 -8.09 -6.26
N ILE A 357 -3.87 -8.57 -5.31
CA ILE A 357 -4.02 -9.90 -4.74
C ILE A 357 -4.10 -9.76 -3.24
N THR A 358 -5.19 -10.25 -2.66
CA THR A 358 -5.29 -10.44 -1.22
C THR A 358 -5.49 -11.92 -0.91
N SER A 359 -4.81 -12.41 0.13
CA SER A 359 -4.75 -13.81 0.50
C SER A 359 -4.96 -13.95 1.99
N SER A 360 -5.75 -14.94 2.39
CA SER A 360 -6.01 -15.21 3.80
C SER A 360 -4.88 -15.93 4.53
N LYS A 361 -3.85 -16.37 3.78
CA LYS A 361 -2.70 -17.10 4.34
C LYS A 361 -1.37 -16.50 3.91
N SER A 362 -0.95 -16.75 2.68
CA SER A 362 0.36 -16.32 2.22
C SER A 362 0.37 -15.94 0.75
N ILE A 363 1.36 -15.14 0.39
CA ILE A 363 1.80 -14.94 -0.99
C ILE A 363 3.27 -15.35 -1.04
N SER A 364 3.56 -16.35 -1.86
CA SER A 364 4.88 -16.97 -2.01
C SER A 364 5.35 -16.76 -3.44
N MET A 365 6.40 -15.95 -3.62
CA MET A 365 6.91 -15.55 -4.93
C MET A 365 8.25 -16.21 -5.22
N GLY A 366 8.26 -17.19 -6.13
CA GLY A 366 9.49 -17.87 -6.54
C GLY A 366 10.16 -18.72 -5.45
N LEU A 367 9.43 -19.15 -4.41
CA LEU A 367 9.98 -20.07 -3.40
C LEU A 367 9.77 -21.52 -3.81
N GLY A 368 10.78 -22.37 -3.70
CA GLY A 368 10.61 -23.76 -4.04
C GLY A 368 11.90 -24.56 -3.90
N ASN A 369 11.96 -25.70 -4.58
CA ASN A 369 13.13 -26.54 -4.58
C ASN A 369 14.30 -25.84 -5.29
N VAL A 370 15.47 -25.85 -4.64
CA VAL A 370 16.72 -25.31 -5.17
C VAL A 370 17.55 -26.37 -5.91
N LYS A 371 17.10 -27.63 -5.90
CA LYS A 371 17.68 -28.73 -6.66
C LYS A 371 16.75 -29.14 -7.78
N LYS A 372 17.30 -29.26 -8.99
CA LYS A 372 16.63 -29.80 -10.16
C LYS A 372 17.49 -30.93 -10.71
N ASN A 373 16.90 -32.11 -10.93
CA ASN A 373 17.59 -33.31 -11.42
C ASN A 373 18.82 -33.71 -10.57
N GLY A 374 18.72 -33.57 -9.24
CA GLY A 374 19.79 -33.95 -8.31
C GLY A 374 20.90 -32.91 -8.10
N SER A 375 20.92 -31.83 -8.89
CA SER A 375 21.93 -30.77 -8.81
C SER A 375 21.35 -29.44 -8.35
N TYR A 376 22.14 -28.63 -7.65
CA TYR A 376 21.77 -27.25 -7.31
C TYR A 376 21.74 -26.38 -8.57
N CYS A 377 20.71 -25.56 -8.72
CA CYS A 377 20.54 -24.75 -9.93
C CYS A 377 21.50 -23.56 -10.05
N ASN A 378 22.09 -23.12 -8.94
CA ASN A 378 23.18 -22.17 -8.91
C ASN A 378 24.18 -22.68 -7.88
N THR A 379 25.43 -22.91 -8.30
CA THR A 379 26.52 -23.39 -7.44
C THR A 379 27.40 -22.26 -6.90
N THR A 380 27.21 -21.05 -7.41
CA THR A 380 27.98 -19.83 -7.09
C THR A 380 27.26 -18.88 -6.15
N ASP A 381 25.95 -19.08 -5.91
CA ASP A 381 25.25 -18.35 -4.88
C ASP A 381 26.01 -18.61 -3.55
N ASN A 382 26.35 -17.60 -2.76
CA ASN A 382 26.95 -17.86 -1.43
C ASN A 382 25.93 -18.54 -0.48
N TYR A 383 24.68 -18.63 -0.95
CA TYR A 383 23.60 -19.52 -0.51
C TYR A 383 23.51 -20.84 -1.32
N ALA A 384 24.62 -21.31 -1.96
CA ALA A 384 24.83 -22.60 -2.68
C ALA A 384 26.03 -23.51 -2.18
N VAL A 385 26.78 -23.10 -1.14
CA VAL A 385 27.95 -23.81 -0.58
C VAL A 385 27.87 -24.41 0.86
N SER A 386 26.83 -24.19 1.69
CA SER A 386 26.77 -24.73 3.08
C SER A 386 25.63 -25.75 3.32
N PRO A 387 25.88 -27.06 3.38
CA PRO A 387 24.83 -28.08 3.50
C PRO A 387 23.84 -27.88 4.67
N ALA A 388 24.31 -27.30 5.79
CA ALA A 388 23.52 -27.08 7.00
C ALA A 388 22.51 -25.92 6.91
N SER A 389 22.72 -24.97 5.99
CA SER A 389 21.84 -23.80 5.86
C SER A 389 20.91 -23.91 4.63
N TYR A 390 20.72 -25.10 4.04
CA TYR A 390 20.40 -25.21 2.60
C TYR A 390 19.38 -26.26 2.15
N GLY A 391 18.82 -27.00 3.10
CA GLY A 391 17.43 -27.45 2.95
C GLY A 391 16.42 -26.29 2.99
N VAL A 392 16.90 -25.04 3.14
CA VAL A 392 16.15 -23.95 3.77
C VAL A 392 15.43 -22.95 2.84
N ASN A 393 15.51 -23.12 1.52
CA ASN A 393 14.71 -22.30 0.60
C ASN A 393 13.52 -23.06 0.00
N SER A 394 13.26 -24.28 0.49
CA SER A 394 11.99 -24.96 0.25
C SER A 394 10.84 -24.21 0.94
N ILE A 395 9.66 -24.28 0.35
CA ILE A 395 8.41 -23.80 0.97
C ILE A 395 8.25 -24.38 2.37
N VAL A 396 8.58 -25.68 2.55
CA VAL A 396 8.63 -26.36 3.85
C VAL A 396 9.46 -25.55 4.83
N ASN A 397 10.72 -25.29 4.51
CA ASN A 397 11.55 -24.63 5.49
C ASN A 397 11.10 -23.21 5.80
N ARG A 398 10.75 -22.42 4.77
CA ARG A 398 10.39 -21.02 4.95
C ARG A 398 9.12 -20.81 5.75
N TYR A 399 8.16 -21.72 5.66
CA TYR A 399 6.90 -21.61 6.39
C TYR A 399 6.85 -22.48 7.66
N SER A 400 7.60 -23.58 7.74
CA SER A 400 7.52 -24.52 8.87
C SER A 400 8.80 -24.74 9.69
N THR A 401 10.01 -24.41 9.21
CA THR A 401 11.27 -24.73 9.95
C THR A 401 12.37 -23.65 10.02
N PHE A 402 12.27 -22.50 9.36
CA PHE A 402 13.31 -21.45 9.37
C PHE A 402 13.42 -20.73 10.73
N TRP A 403 14.64 -20.69 11.31
CA TRP A 403 15.13 -19.93 12.48
C TRP A 403 14.11 -19.61 13.59
N THR A 404 13.93 -20.56 14.51
CA THR A 404 13.09 -20.50 15.71
C THR A 404 11.59 -20.42 15.45
N VAL A 405 10.92 -21.55 15.74
CA VAL A 405 9.49 -21.67 15.99
C VAL A 405 9.11 -20.54 16.96
N PRO A 406 8.64 -19.37 16.48
CA PRO A 406 7.28 -19.11 16.04
C PRO A 406 7.17 -17.91 15.07
N GLY A 407 7.94 -17.88 13.98
CA GLY A 407 7.93 -16.77 13.00
C GLY A 407 6.63 -16.49 12.22
N ASN A 408 5.46 -16.99 12.63
CA ASN A 408 4.17 -16.76 11.96
C ASN A 408 3.15 -16.10 12.92
N PHE A 409 3.60 -15.10 13.67
CA PHE A 409 2.72 -14.26 14.50
C PHE A 409 2.00 -13.25 13.63
N VAL A 410 0.98 -13.77 12.98
CA VAL A 410 -0.06 -12.97 12.36
C VAL A 410 -1.12 -12.68 13.42
N ARG A 411 -1.79 -11.54 13.38
CA ARG A 411 -2.75 -11.06 14.39
C ARG A 411 -3.81 -12.11 14.72
N ALA A 412 -4.19 -12.92 13.74
CA ALA A 412 -5.21 -13.96 13.90
C ALA A 412 -4.68 -15.33 14.33
N SER A 413 -3.36 -15.58 14.31
CA SER A 413 -2.82 -16.93 14.56
C SER A 413 -2.44 -17.13 16.02
N THR A 414 -3.16 -18.05 16.67
CA THR A 414 -2.78 -18.61 17.98
C THR A 414 -1.80 -19.77 17.86
N ASN A 415 -1.57 -20.29 16.64
CA ASN A 415 -0.64 -21.38 16.36
C ASN A 415 0.16 -21.11 15.07
N PRO A 416 1.25 -20.32 15.16
CA PRO A 416 2.13 -20.00 14.04
C PRO A 416 2.57 -21.22 13.22
N LYS A 417 2.94 -22.32 13.86
CA LYS A 417 3.43 -23.51 13.15
C LYS A 417 2.32 -24.13 12.28
N ALA A 418 1.12 -24.29 12.82
CA ALA A 418 0.00 -24.86 12.08
C ALA A 418 -0.37 -24.01 10.85
N PHE A 419 -0.26 -22.67 10.98
CA PHE A 419 -0.44 -21.77 9.84
C PHE A 419 0.56 -22.06 8.72
N GLY A 420 1.85 -22.14 9.06
CA GLY A 420 2.91 -22.44 8.11
C GLY A 420 2.80 -23.83 7.49
N ASP A 421 2.49 -24.85 8.29
CA ASP A 421 2.23 -26.22 7.80
C ASP A 421 1.07 -26.24 6.80
N SER A 422 0.05 -25.38 6.98
CA SER A 422 -1.06 -25.29 6.03
C SER A 422 -0.65 -24.70 4.68
N VAL A 423 0.29 -23.73 4.65
CA VAL A 423 0.85 -23.21 3.39
C VAL A 423 1.64 -24.31 2.67
N VAL A 424 2.42 -25.09 3.42
CA VAL A 424 3.17 -26.23 2.88
C VAL A 424 2.25 -27.29 2.29
N ALA A 425 1.15 -27.61 2.98
CA ALA A 425 0.15 -28.56 2.48
C ALA A 425 -0.50 -28.05 1.18
N GLU A 426 -0.78 -26.76 1.08
CA GLU A 426 -1.34 -26.14 -0.14
C GLU A 426 -0.36 -26.16 -1.31
N ALA A 427 0.93 -25.95 -1.07
CA ALA A 427 1.96 -26.12 -2.09
C ALA A 427 2.02 -27.57 -2.60
N ALA A 428 1.92 -28.55 -1.70
CA ALA A 428 1.94 -29.96 -2.06
C ALA A 428 0.77 -30.36 -2.98
N LEU A 429 -0.40 -29.71 -2.85
CA LEU A 429 -1.53 -29.91 -3.77
C LEU A 429 -1.20 -29.50 -5.21
N ILE A 430 -0.43 -28.41 -5.37
CA ILE A 430 0.05 -27.94 -6.67
C ILE A 430 1.13 -28.90 -7.19
N GLU A 431 2.10 -29.26 -6.34
CA GLU A 431 3.21 -30.13 -6.72
C GLU A 431 2.77 -31.53 -7.16
N ALA A 432 1.71 -32.07 -6.52
CA ALA A 432 1.13 -33.35 -6.90
C ALA A 432 0.60 -33.37 -8.34
N LYS A 433 0.18 -32.22 -8.89
CA LYS A 433 -0.39 -32.11 -10.24
C LYS A 433 0.60 -31.56 -11.27
N ASN A 434 1.39 -30.56 -10.89
CA ASN A 434 2.24 -29.81 -11.80
C ASN A 434 3.74 -30.18 -11.69
N GLY A 435 4.08 -31.08 -10.77
CA GLY A 435 5.46 -31.38 -10.41
C GLY A 435 6.04 -30.35 -9.43
N PRO A 436 7.30 -30.54 -8.98
CA PRO A 436 7.89 -29.72 -7.95
C PRO A 436 7.87 -28.23 -8.27
N LEU A 437 7.52 -27.42 -7.28
CA LEU A 437 7.67 -25.98 -7.36
C LEU A 437 9.16 -25.65 -7.17
N TYR A 438 9.72 -24.90 -8.10
CA TYR A 438 11.15 -24.58 -8.12
C TYR A 438 11.42 -23.15 -7.65
N ASP A 439 12.48 -22.96 -6.87
CA ASP A 439 12.95 -21.62 -6.48
C ASP A 439 13.25 -20.79 -7.74
N ALA A 440 13.07 -19.47 -7.67
CA ALA A 440 13.34 -18.55 -8.77
C ALA A 440 14.72 -18.77 -9.42
N VAL A 441 15.73 -19.18 -8.65
CA VAL A 441 17.07 -19.49 -9.18
C VAL A 441 17.11 -20.72 -10.10
N CYS A 442 16.15 -21.62 -9.98
CA CYS A 442 16.01 -22.84 -10.76
C CYS A 442 15.14 -22.68 -12.00
N ARG A 443 14.52 -21.51 -12.17
CA ARG A 443 13.62 -21.22 -13.27
C ARG A 443 14.34 -20.51 -14.40
N SER A 444 13.80 -20.64 -15.61
CA SER A 444 14.34 -20.00 -16.81
C SER A 444 14.35 -18.48 -16.72
N GLU A 445 13.41 -17.89 -16.00
CA GLU A 445 13.34 -16.44 -15.80
C GLU A 445 14.37 -15.93 -14.78
N GLY A 446 14.95 -16.81 -13.96
CA GLY A 446 15.88 -16.45 -12.90
C GLY A 446 15.25 -15.61 -11.78
N ARG A 447 16.09 -14.92 -11.00
CA ARG A 447 15.65 -14.04 -9.90
C ARG A 447 15.32 -12.61 -10.35
N SER A 448 15.73 -12.19 -11.54
CA SER A 448 15.56 -10.82 -12.03
C SER A 448 14.17 -10.60 -12.62
N VAL A 449 13.16 -10.59 -11.73
CA VAL A 449 11.76 -10.33 -12.09
C VAL A 449 11.29 -9.06 -11.40
N GLU A 450 10.74 -8.15 -12.21
CA GLU A 450 10.12 -6.90 -11.76
C GLU A 450 8.59 -7.05 -11.75
N TYR A 451 7.95 -6.28 -10.86
CA TYR A 451 6.51 -6.21 -10.76
C TYR A 451 6.05 -4.76 -10.80
N GLU A 452 5.10 -4.45 -11.68
CA GLU A 452 4.49 -3.12 -11.79
C GLU A 452 2.99 -3.16 -11.54
N ARG A 453 2.45 -2.04 -11.06
CA ARG A 453 1.01 -1.83 -10.85
C ARG A 453 0.39 -2.95 -10.00
N ILE A 454 1.09 -3.36 -8.94
CA ILE A 454 0.71 -4.50 -8.11
C ILE A 454 0.36 -4.12 -6.66
N ILE A 455 -0.73 -4.65 -6.11
CA ILE A 455 -0.93 -4.69 -4.66
C ILE A 455 -0.88 -6.15 -4.20
N LEU A 456 -0.07 -6.42 -3.19
CA LEU A 456 -0.01 -7.71 -2.52
C LEU A 456 -0.43 -7.53 -1.07
N ASN A 457 -1.45 -8.25 -0.63
CA ASN A 457 -1.90 -8.26 0.76
C ASN A 457 -2.03 -9.69 1.28
N ALA A 458 -1.26 -10.04 2.31
CA ALA A 458 -1.39 -11.34 2.96
C ALA A 458 -0.80 -11.27 4.37
N PRO A 459 -1.18 -12.19 5.26
CA PRO A 459 -0.49 -12.30 6.54
C PRO A 459 1.02 -12.48 6.37
N GLN A 460 1.45 -13.29 5.39
CA GLN A 460 2.86 -13.50 5.06
C GLN A 460 3.15 -13.34 3.58
N ILE A 461 4.16 -12.53 3.24
CA ILE A 461 4.61 -12.33 1.86
C ILE A 461 6.10 -12.64 1.76
N HIS A 462 6.43 -13.71 1.04
CA HIS A 462 7.82 -14.11 0.82
C HIS A 462 8.18 -14.00 -0.66
N SER A 463 9.37 -13.49 -0.98
CA SER A 463 9.86 -13.40 -2.37
C SER A 463 11.32 -13.79 -2.52
N ARG A 464 11.62 -14.50 -3.61
CA ARG A 464 12.99 -14.86 -4.05
C ARG A 464 13.45 -14.09 -5.28
N TYR A 465 12.58 -13.30 -5.88
CA TYR A 465 12.93 -12.39 -6.97
C TYR A 465 13.76 -11.21 -6.43
N GLN A 466 14.35 -10.40 -7.29
CA GLN A 466 15.28 -9.31 -6.93
C GLN A 466 15.05 -8.03 -7.76
N GLY A 467 13.93 -7.94 -8.49
CA GLY A 467 13.61 -6.79 -9.34
C GLY A 467 12.81 -5.70 -8.62
N ASN A 468 12.61 -4.59 -9.33
CA ASN A 468 11.82 -3.46 -8.85
C ASN A 468 10.36 -3.87 -8.61
N VAL A 469 9.76 -3.30 -7.57
CA VAL A 469 8.34 -3.44 -7.25
C VAL A 469 7.70 -2.04 -7.27
N SER A 470 6.92 -1.76 -8.31
CA SER A 470 6.04 -0.59 -8.38
C SER A 470 4.64 -0.99 -7.94
N GLY A 471 4.24 -0.54 -6.76
CA GLY A 471 2.95 -0.83 -6.15
C GLY A 471 3.01 -0.82 -4.63
N SER A 472 2.27 -1.71 -3.98
CA SER A 472 2.20 -1.78 -2.51
C SER A 472 2.21 -3.20 -1.97
N VAL A 473 3.00 -3.42 -0.92
CA VAL A 473 3.02 -4.66 -0.14
C VAL A 473 2.42 -4.38 1.23
N ILE A 474 1.32 -5.06 1.56
CA ILE A 474 0.64 -4.99 2.85
C ILE A 474 0.78 -6.35 3.53
N ALA A 475 1.60 -6.45 4.57
CA ALA A 475 1.81 -7.73 5.23
C ALA A 475 2.03 -7.58 6.72
N GLU A 476 1.67 -8.62 7.45
CA GLU A 476 2.20 -8.73 8.80
C GLU A 476 3.69 -9.05 8.73
N ILE A 477 4.08 -10.06 7.96
CA ILE A 477 5.49 -10.40 7.76
C ILE A 477 5.82 -10.36 6.26
N ALA A 478 6.86 -9.59 5.90
CA ALA A 478 7.40 -9.59 4.56
C ALA A 478 8.89 -9.98 4.56
N ILE A 479 9.23 -11.06 3.86
CA ILE A 479 10.62 -11.51 3.69
C ILE A 479 10.94 -11.55 2.20
N MET A 480 11.83 -10.67 1.77
CA MET A 480 12.23 -10.55 0.38
C MET A 480 13.66 -11.05 0.21
N SER A 481 14.04 -11.38 -1.03
CA SER A 481 15.42 -11.74 -1.37
C SER A 481 16.38 -10.61 -0.98
N LEU A 482 17.63 -10.97 -0.77
CA LEU A 482 18.68 -10.00 -0.51
C LEU A 482 19.21 -9.50 -1.87
N ASN A 483 19.62 -8.23 -1.95
CA ASN A 483 20.00 -7.42 -3.13
C ASN A 483 18.93 -6.39 -3.57
N THR A 484 19.26 -5.61 -4.61
CA THR A 484 18.63 -4.37 -5.12
C THR A 484 17.12 -4.44 -5.39
N PHE A 485 16.33 -4.64 -4.33
CA PHE A 485 14.91 -4.33 -4.37
C PHE A 485 14.72 -2.83 -4.30
N LYS A 486 14.01 -2.29 -5.28
CA LYS A 486 13.46 -0.94 -5.20
C LYS A 486 11.95 -1.04 -5.05
N PHE A 487 11.43 -0.48 -3.97
CA PHE A 487 9.99 -0.33 -3.76
C PHE A 487 9.58 1.10 -4.09
N THR A 488 8.60 1.25 -4.97
CA THR A 488 7.96 2.52 -5.31
C THR A 488 6.46 2.36 -5.27
N TYR A 489 5.74 3.31 -4.71
CA TYR A 489 4.30 3.38 -4.80
C TYR A 489 3.91 3.70 -6.25
N ASP A 490 2.93 2.97 -6.77
CA ASP A 490 2.40 3.19 -8.11
C ASP A 490 1.18 4.11 -8.03
N SER A 491 1.23 5.26 -8.72
CA SER A 491 0.15 6.25 -8.65
C SER A 491 -1.15 5.78 -9.29
N VAL A 492 -1.17 4.64 -10.00
CA VAL A 492 -2.43 4.03 -10.44
C VAL A 492 -3.40 3.84 -9.28
N PHE A 493 -2.89 3.51 -8.08
CA PHE A 493 -3.67 3.27 -6.86
C PHE A 493 -4.22 4.55 -6.21
N ASP A 494 -3.85 5.73 -6.72
CA ASP A 494 -4.54 6.98 -6.39
C ASP A 494 -5.93 7.04 -7.05
N SER A 495 -6.12 6.30 -8.15
CA SER A 495 -7.27 6.43 -9.05
C SER A 495 -8.14 5.19 -9.16
N VAL A 496 -7.63 4.01 -8.79
CA VAL A 496 -8.39 2.74 -8.86
C VAL A 496 -8.88 2.30 -7.49
N PRO A 497 -10.02 1.58 -7.39
CA PRO A 497 -10.46 0.96 -6.16
C PRO A 497 -9.42 -0.02 -5.61
N VAL A 498 -9.18 0.03 -4.29
CA VAL A 498 -8.32 -0.93 -3.58
C VAL A 498 -9.17 -1.87 -2.73
N PHE A 499 -9.13 -3.16 -3.08
CA PHE A 499 -9.90 -4.24 -2.45
C PHE A 499 -11.33 -3.85 -2.04
N PRO A 500 -12.21 -3.49 -3.00
CA PRO A 500 -13.53 -2.94 -2.70
C PRO A 500 -14.37 -3.79 -1.76
N PHE A 501 -14.24 -5.11 -1.80
CA PHE A 501 -15.01 -6.01 -0.95
C PHE A 501 -14.52 -6.11 0.50
N LEU A 502 -13.35 -5.56 0.85
CA LEU A 502 -12.81 -5.63 2.21
C LEU A 502 -12.85 -4.28 2.92
N ASP A 503 -13.25 -4.27 4.18
CA ASP A 503 -13.11 -3.08 5.04
C ASP A 503 -11.63 -2.73 5.19
N LYS A 504 -11.28 -1.44 5.18
CA LYS A 504 -9.90 -0.99 5.39
C LYS A 504 -9.34 -1.49 6.73
N THR A 505 -10.19 -1.63 7.74
CA THR A 505 -9.83 -2.22 9.04
C THR A 505 -9.42 -3.69 8.98
N THR A 506 -9.60 -4.35 7.84
CA THR A 506 -9.16 -5.74 7.61
C THR A 506 -7.71 -5.80 7.11
N TYR A 507 -7.20 -4.75 6.47
CA TYR A 507 -5.87 -4.80 5.83
C TYR A 507 -4.96 -3.61 6.17
N LEU A 508 -5.47 -2.38 6.13
CA LEU A 508 -4.71 -1.17 6.41
C LEU A 508 -5.64 -0.05 6.88
N ASP A 509 -5.54 0.33 8.15
CA ASP A 509 -6.27 1.47 8.70
C ASP A 509 -5.31 2.39 9.46
N ILE A 510 -5.34 3.68 9.16
CA ILE A 510 -4.46 4.70 9.72
C ILE A 510 -5.36 5.87 10.12
N GLN A 511 -5.28 6.28 11.38
CA GLN A 511 -6.12 7.33 11.94
C GLN A 511 -5.27 8.43 12.57
N ASP A 512 -5.67 9.69 12.36
CA ASP A 512 -5.00 10.88 12.89
C ASP A 512 -5.26 11.14 14.38
#